data_AF-A0A6L8KDC5-F1
#
_entry.id   AF-A0A6L8KDC5-F1
#
_cell.length_a   1.000
_cell.length_b   1.000
_cell.length_c   1.000
_cell.angle_alpha   90.00
_cell.angle_beta   90.00
_cell.angle_gamma   90.00
#
_symmetry.space_group_name_H-M   'P 1'
#
loop_
_entity.id
_entity.type
_entity.pdbx_description
1 polymer ?
#
loop_
_entity_poly.entity_id
_entity_poly.type
_entity_poly.pdbx_seq_one_letter_code
_entity_poly.pdbx_strand_id
1 'polypeptide(L)'
;MIKRLLILLLVLQAVLVGLLATGLYYWWRPAWESVLSAPSTAAVYLAAGLLLVLLVRLLISANNFYLSWRAGSSTPPDHALNPRSAASLFWHEFSASMLTSSYYMLRPIGMQVHPDPQGLPVLLIHGYACNSGYWLPMSKLLTQARISHYGIDLEPPGASIDDFVPQVQAAVQRLCDATGSAQVIIVGHSMGGLLARAYLRQHGNLQVARVITLGTPHHGTALAHFGPGSNAAQMRRDSAWLAALAASEANTQRMLISSIYSVHDNIIAPQDSSELPGARNLVFGAIGHVALGRHPEIMQCTLKEIEIAAHA
;
A
#
# COMPACT_ATOMS: atom_id res chain seq x y z
N MET A 1 -2.28 16.30 1.69
CA MET A 1 -1.97 16.77 0.33
C MET A 1 -2.29 15.74 -0.75
N ILE A 2 -1.95 14.46 -0.57
CA ILE A 2 -2.13 13.39 -1.59
C ILE A 2 -3.55 13.32 -2.16
N LYS A 3 -4.61 13.40 -1.35
CA LYS A 3 -6.00 13.39 -1.84
C LYS A 3 -6.27 14.50 -2.87
N ARG A 4 -5.74 15.71 -2.66
CA ARG A 4 -5.94 16.85 -3.57
C ARG A 4 -5.21 16.62 -4.89
N LEU A 5 -3.96 16.16 -4.84
CA LEU A 5 -3.17 15.79 -6.03
C LEU A 5 -3.87 14.69 -6.83
N LEU A 6 -4.44 13.70 -6.15
CA LEU A 6 -5.17 12.60 -6.78
C LEU A 6 -6.45 13.08 -7.47
N ILE A 7 -7.23 13.94 -6.82
CA ILE A 7 -8.42 14.56 -7.43
C ILE A 7 -8.02 15.35 -8.68
N LEU A 8 -6.96 16.17 -8.61
CA LEU A 8 -6.47 16.92 -9.75
C LEU A 8 -6.06 16.00 -10.91
N LEU A 9 -5.34 14.90 -10.61
CA LEU A 9 -4.94 13.92 -11.62
C LEU A 9 -6.16 13.24 -12.26
N LEU A 10 -7.17 12.85 -11.47
CA LEU A 10 -8.40 12.24 -11.99
C LEU A 10 -9.21 13.23 -12.85
N VAL A 11 -9.28 14.50 -12.45
CA VAL A 11 -9.92 15.56 -13.25
C VAL A 11 -9.15 15.78 -14.55
N LEU A 12 -7.83 15.89 -14.51
CA LEU A 12 -6.99 16.03 -15.70
C LEU A 12 -7.19 14.84 -16.66
N GLN A 13 -7.21 13.63 -16.11
CA GLN A 13 -7.46 12.41 -16.89
C GLN A 13 -8.84 12.44 -17.55
N ALA A 14 -9.89 12.88 -16.84
CA ALA A 14 -11.23 13.03 -17.39
C ALA A 14 -11.31 14.11 -18.49
N VAL A 15 -10.62 15.24 -18.30
CA VAL A 15 -10.52 16.31 -19.30
C VAL A 15 -9.79 15.81 -20.55
N LEU A 16 -8.66 15.11 -20.40
CA LEU A 16 -7.92 14.54 -21.53
C LEU A 16 -8.76 13.52 -22.30
N VAL A 17 -9.52 12.67 -21.61
CA VAL A 17 -10.50 11.77 -22.23
C VAL A 17 -11.53 12.55 -23.03
N GLY A 18 -12.10 13.61 -22.47
CA GLY A 18 -13.07 14.47 -23.16
C GLY A 18 -12.48 15.16 -24.39
N LEU A 19 -11.25 15.69 -24.29
CA LEU A 19 -10.56 16.34 -25.39
C LEU A 19 -10.20 15.36 -26.51
N LEU A 20 -9.70 14.17 -26.19
CA LEU A 20 -9.42 13.11 -27.16
C LEU A 20 -10.69 12.63 -27.84
N ALA A 21 -11.76 12.41 -27.08
CA ALA A 21 -13.07 12.03 -27.61
C ALA A 21 -13.61 13.08 -28.59
N THR A 22 -13.50 14.36 -28.22
CA THR A 22 -13.95 15.48 -29.05
C THR A 22 -13.07 15.67 -30.29
N GLY A 23 -11.75 15.57 -30.14
CA GLY A 23 -10.80 15.64 -31.25
C GLY A 23 -11.02 14.53 -32.26
N LEU A 24 -11.21 13.28 -31.81
CA LEU A 24 -11.56 12.16 -32.68
C LEU A 24 -12.91 12.37 -33.37
N TYR A 25 -13.92 12.88 -32.66
CA TYR A 25 -15.23 13.21 -33.24
C TYR A 25 -15.14 14.21 -34.41
N TYR A 26 -14.34 15.27 -34.25
CA TYR A 26 -14.22 16.29 -35.29
C TYR A 26 -13.22 15.95 -36.40
N TRP A 27 -12.13 15.25 -36.07
CA TRP A 27 -11.04 14.96 -37.02
C TRP A 27 -11.27 13.68 -37.82
N TRP A 28 -11.77 12.63 -37.15
CA TRP A 28 -12.16 11.39 -37.78
C TRP A 28 -13.68 11.35 -37.81
N ARG A 29 -14.28 12.06 -38.78
CA ARG A 29 -15.68 11.85 -39.19
C ARG A 29 -15.70 10.70 -40.19
N PRO A 30 -15.89 9.44 -39.76
CA PRO A 30 -15.81 8.34 -40.69
C PRO A 30 -17.18 8.23 -41.37
N ALA A 31 -17.22 7.78 -42.62
CA ALA A 31 -18.41 7.87 -43.49
C ALA A 31 -19.68 7.12 -43.00
N TRP A 32 -19.66 6.49 -41.81
CA TRP A 32 -20.83 5.87 -41.16
C TRP A 32 -21.70 6.87 -40.37
N GLU A 33 -21.57 8.18 -40.60
CA GLU A 33 -22.57 9.17 -40.16
C GLU A 33 -24.01 8.80 -40.57
N SER A 34 -24.19 7.85 -41.51
CA SER A 34 -25.48 7.26 -41.87
C SER A 34 -26.08 6.27 -40.86
N VAL A 35 -25.38 5.86 -39.78
CA VAL A 35 -25.82 4.74 -38.91
C VAL A 35 -26.06 5.11 -37.45
N LEU A 36 -25.36 6.10 -36.87
CA LEU A 36 -25.45 6.41 -35.44
C LEU A 36 -25.76 7.88 -35.14
N SER A 37 -26.58 8.11 -34.11
CA SER A 37 -26.96 9.44 -33.64
C SER A 37 -25.79 10.16 -32.94
N ALA A 38 -25.80 11.49 -32.88
CA ALA A 38 -24.76 12.26 -32.18
C ALA A 38 -24.54 11.85 -30.71
N PRO A 39 -25.59 11.57 -29.90
CA PRO A 39 -25.42 11.01 -28.56
C PRO A 39 -24.70 9.64 -28.55
N SER A 40 -25.06 8.75 -29.49
CA SER A 40 -24.42 7.44 -29.63
C SER A 40 -22.94 7.57 -29.97
N THR A 41 -22.61 8.48 -30.89
CA THR A 41 -21.23 8.76 -31.29
C THR A 41 -20.42 9.35 -30.12
N ALA A 42 -20.98 10.28 -29.36
CA ALA A 42 -20.34 10.82 -28.15
C ALA A 42 -20.07 9.72 -27.10
N ALA A 43 -21.03 8.81 -26.89
CA ALA A 43 -20.87 7.68 -25.98
C ALA A 43 -19.73 6.73 -26.41
N VAL A 44 -19.61 6.44 -27.71
CA VAL A 44 -18.51 5.63 -28.27
C VAL A 44 -17.16 6.26 -27.98
N TYR A 45 -17.02 7.57 -28.22
CA TYR A 45 -15.75 8.26 -27.99
C TYR A 45 -15.40 8.39 -26.50
N LEU A 46 -16.39 8.61 -25.62
CA LEU A 46 -16.18 8.55 -24.17
C LEU A 46 -15.72 7.16 -23.72
N ALA A 47 -16.35 6.10 -24.22
CA ALA A 47 -15.94 4.72 -23.96
C ALA A 47 -14.50 4.46 -24.45
N ALA A 48 -14.14 4.91 -25.64
CA ALA A 48 -12.78 4.78 -26.18
C ALA A 48 -11.74 5.47 -25.29
N GLY A 49 -12.01 6.69 -24.81
CA GLY A 49 -11.10 7.39 -23.90
C GLY A 49 -10.98 6.72 -22.52
N LEU A 50 -12.09 6.18 -21.98
CA LEU A 50 -12.04 5.37 -20.75
C LEU A 50 -11.22 4.09 -20.95
N LEU A 51 -11.37 3.41 -22.08
CA LEU A 51 -10.58 2.23 -22.44
C LEU A 51 -9.09 2.58 -22.56
N LEU A 52 -8.73 3.73 -23.12
CA LEU A 52 -7.35 4.20 -23.20
C LEU A 52 -6.74 4.41 -21.81
N VAL A 53 -7.48 5.04 -20.89
CA VAL A 53 -7.06 5.17 -19.49
C VAL A 53 -6.80 3.81 -18.85
N LEU A 54 -7.74 2.87 -19.02
CA LEU A 54 -7.61 1.53 -18.47
C LEU A 54 -6.41 0.79 -19.08
N LEU A 55 -6.17 0.96 -20.38
CA LEU A 55 -5.00 0.41 -21.07
C LEU A 55 -3.70 0.96 -20.50
N VAL A 56 -3.56 2.28 -20.33
CA VAL A 56 -2.36 2.88 -19.72
C VAL A 56 -2.13 2.33 -18.31
N ARG A 57 -3.17 2.24 -17.50
CA ARG A 57 -3.09 1.69 -16.14
C ARG A 57 -2.72 0.21 -16.14
N LEU A 58 -3.24 -0.57 -17.09
CA LEU A 58 -2.92 -1.98 -17.28
C LEU A 58 -1.44 -2.15 -17.67
N LEU A 59 -0.95 -1.31 -18.59
CA LEU A 59 0.45 -1.31 -19.02
C LEU A 59 1.39 -0.94 -17.86
N ILE A 60 1.00 0.00 -16.98
CA ILE A 60 1.77 0.31 -15.76
C ILE A 60 1.85 -0.93 -14.85
N SER A 61 0.72 -1.59 -14.58
CA SER A 61 0.71 -2.82 -13.77
C SER A 61 1.56 -3.93 -14.39
N ALA A 62 1.45 -4.16 -15.71
CA ALA A 62 2.25 -5.14 -16.44
C ALA A 62 3.75 -4.81 -16.39
N ASN A 63 4.11 -3.54 -16.53
CA ASN A 63 5.49 -3.08 -16.42
C ASN A 63 6.05 -3.31 -15.00
N ASN A 64 5.27 -3.09 -13.95
CA ASN A 64 5.69 -3.38 -12.58
C ASN A 64 6.01 -4.87 -12.38
N PHE A 65 5.14 -5.77 -12.86
CA PHE A 65 5.43 -7.21 -12.86
C PHE A 65 6.69 -7.56 -13.66
N TYR A 66 6.88 -6.96 -14.84
CA TYR A 66 8.07 -7.18 -15.66
C TYR A 66 9.36 -6.73 -14.95
N LEU A 67 9.38 -5.52 -14.38
CA LEU A 67 10.52 -5.00 -13.63
C LEU A 67 10.81 -5.85 -12.39
N SER A 68 9.76 -6.22 -11.66
CA SER A 68 9.87 -7.05 -10.46
C SER A 68 10.38 -8.46 -10.77
N TRP A 69 9.92 -9.07 -11.87
CA TRP A 69 10.42 -10.35 -12.36
C TRP A 69 11.92 -10.29 -12.72
N ARG A 70 12.37 -9.23 -13.39
CA ARG A 70 13.78 -9.05 -13.75
C ARG A 70 14.71 -8.89 -12.55
N ALA A 71 14.20 -8.31 -11.46
CA ALA A 71 14.93 -8.09 -10.22
C ALA A 71 14.56 -9.10 -9.12
N GLY A 72 13.83 -10.16 -9.48
CA GLY A 72 13.17 -11.06 -8.54
C GLY A 72 14.12 -12.03 -7.83
N SER A 73 13.68 -12.55 -6.69
CA SER A 73 14.31 -13.69 -6.02
C SER A 73 13.80 -15.02 -6.58
N SER A 74 14.40 -16.12 -6.13
CA SER A 74 13.90 -17.45 -6.45
C SER A 74 12.56 -17.70 -5.76
N THR A 75 11.51 -17.99 -6.53
CA THR A 75 10.20 -18.37 -5.97
C THR A 75 10.27 -19.80 -5.41
N PRO A 76 9.87 -20.04 -4.15
CA PRO A 76 9.81 -21.40 -3.60
C PRO A 76 8.88 -22.31 -4.41
N PRO A 77 9.21 -23.61 -4.58
CA PRO A 77 8.40 -24.54 -5.38
C PRO A 77 6.92 -24.61 -4.95
N ASP A 78 6.64 -24.53 -3.65
CA ASP A 78 5.28 -24.57 -3.09
C ASP A 78 4.43 -23.35 -3.48
N HIS A 79 5.07 -22.29 -3.99
CA HIS A 79 4.42 -21.08 -4.48
C HIS A 79 4.44 -20.97 -6.01
N ALA A 80 4.85 -22.01 -6.75
CA ALA A 80 4.89 -21.96 -8.21
C ALA A 80 3.53 -21.61 -8.82
N LEU A 81 3.53 -20.66 -9.75
CA LEU A 81 2.30 -20.23 -10.43
C LEU A 81 1.97 -21.17 -11.59
N ASN A 82 0.69 -21.49 -11.72
CA ASN A 82 0.11 -22.00 -12.95
C ASN A 82 -0.57 -20.84 -13.72
N PRO A 83 -0.98 -21.03 -14.98
CA PRO A 83 -1.59 -19.95 -15.77
C PRO A 83 -2.82 -19.30 -15.12
N ARG A 84 -3.62 -20.06 -14.37
CA ARG A 84 -4.79 -19.51 -13.63
C ARG A 84 -4.36 -18.64 -12.46
N SER A 85 -3.43 -19.11 -11.62
CA SER A 85 -2.97 -18.32 -10.48
C SER A 85 -2.17 -17.08 -10.90
N ALA A 86 -1.42 -17.16 -12.01
CA ALA A 86 -0.76 -16.00 -12.61
C ALA A 86 -1.77 -14.95 -13.13
N ALA A 87 -2.83 -15.39 -13.83
CA ALA A 87 -3.89 -14.48 -14.27
C ALA A 87 -4.65 -13.87 -13.09
N SER A 88 -4.93 -14.66 -12.05
CA SER A 88 -5.57 -14.17 -10.82
C SER A 88 -4.71 -13.15 -10.09
N LEU A 89 -3.41 -13.42 -9.93
CA LEU A 89 -2.43 -12.47 -9.38
C LEU A 89 -2.47 -11.14 -10.12
N PHE A 90 -2.40 -11.16 -11.46
CA PHE A 90 -2.40 -9.95 -12.27
C PHE A 90 -3.70 -9.15 -12.11
N TRP A 91 -4.85 -9.81 -12.23
CA TRP A 91 -6.14 -9.13 -12.16
C TRP A 91 -6.51 -8.66 -10.75
N HIS A 92 -6.12 -9.40 -9.72
CA HIS A 92 -6.27 -8.96 -8.33
C HIS A 92 -5.41 -7.73 -8.06
N GLU A 93 -4.16 -7.71 -8.50
CA GLU A 93 -3.29 -6.54 -8.32
C GLU A 93 -3.77 -5.32 -9.11
N PHE A 94 -4.18 -5.52 -10.37
CA PHE A 94 -4.76 -4.46 -11.19
C PHE A 94 -6.02 -3.88 -10.55
N SER A 95 -6.98 -4.73 -10.15
CA SER A 95 -8.21 -4.29 -9.49
C SER A 95 -7.96 -3.62 -8.14
N ALA A 96 -7.00 -4.12 -7.35
CA ALA A 96 -6.57 -3.50 -6.11
C ALA A 96 -5.99 -2.11 -6.36
N SER A 97 -5.11 -1.97 -7.35
CA SER A 97 -4.53 -0.69 -7.76
C SER A 97 -5.60 0.31 -8.20
N MET A 98 -6.62 -0.14 -8.94
CA MET A 98 -7.74 0.70 -9.37
C MET A 98 -8.58 1.16 -8.18
N LEU A 99 -9.01 0.23 -7.32
CA LEU A 99 -9.82 0.57 -6.15
C LEU A 99 -9.06 1.49 -5.19
N THR A 100 -7.78 1.21 -4.95
CA THR A 100 -6.94 2.04 -4.07
C THR A 100 -6.82 3.46 -4.60
N SER A 101 -6.36 3.63 -5.84
CA SER A 101 -6.10 4.96 -6.41
C SER A 101 -7.35 5.72 -6.85
N SER A 102 -8.46 5.05 -7.18
CA SER A 102 -9.66 5.72 -7.70
C SER A 102 -10.83 5.75 -6.72
N TYR A 103 -10.74 5.06 -5.57
CA TYR A 103 -11.82 5.00 -4.60
C TYR A 103 -11.36 5.12 -3.14
N TYR A 104 -10.41 4.31 -2.69
CA TYR A 104 -9.98 4.28 -1.28
C TYR A 104 -9.21 5.54 -0.87
N MET A 105 -8.21 5.95 -1.65
CA MET A 105 -7.41 7.15 -1.35
C MET A 105 -8.17 8.47 -1.47
N LEU A 106 -9.40 8.46 -2.00
CA LEU A 106 -10.32 9.61 -1.98
C LEU A 106 -11.06 9.73 -0.64
N ARG A 107 -11.01 8.68 0.19
CA ARG A 107 -11.67 8.52 1.50
C ARG A 107 -10.62 8.20 2.57
N PRO A 108 -9.70 9.14 2.86
CA PRO A 108 -8.77 8.99 3.97
C PRO A 108 -9.56 8.72 5.25
N ILE A 109 -9.00 7.85 6.09
CA ILE A 109 -9.62 7.46 7.35
C ILE A 109 -8.96 8.25 8.48
N GLY A 110 -9.74 8.62 9.48
CA GLY A 110 -9.25 9.26 10.71
C GLY A 110 -9.12 8.25 11.85
N MET A 111 -9.12 8.77 13.07
CA MET A 111 -9.22 7.97 14.28
C MET A 111 -10.65 7.45 14.45
N GLN A 112 -10.78 6.18 14.82
CA GLN A 112 -12.02 5.50 15.21
C GLN A 112 -11.83 4.95 16.62
N VAL A 113 -12.58 5.47 17.58
CA VAL A 113 -12.52 5.04 18.98
C VAL A 113 -13.81 4.30 19.31
N HIS A 114 -13.67 3.09 19.84
CA HIS A 114 -14.80 2.27 20.28
C HIS A 114 -14.97 2.39 21.80
N PRO A 115 -16.19 2.70 22.32
CA PRO A 115 -16.43 2.88 23.76
C PRO A 115 -16.24 1.60 24.60
N ASP A 116 -16.42 0.43 24.00
CA ASP A 116 -16.12 -0.86 24.60
C ASP A 116 -15.22 -1.63 23.60
N PRO A 117 -13.91 -1.29 23.60
CA PRO A 117 -12.96 -1.78 22.63
C PRO A 117 -12.53 -3.22 22.95
N GLN A 118 -12.30 -4.02 21.92
CA GLN A 118 -11.76 -5.35 22.04
C GLN A 118 -10.27 -5.30 21.67
N GLY A 119 -9.38 -5.57 22.63
CA GLY A 119 -7.93 -5.60 22.40
C GLY A 119 -7.24 -4.22 22.35
N LEU A 120 -5.98 -4.22 21.90
CA LEU A 120 -5.14 -3.02 21.83
C LEU A 120 -5.48 -2.15 20.61
N PRO A 121 -5.38 -0.82 20.71
CA PRO A 121 -5.64 0.06 19.60
C PRO A 121 -4.57 -0.04 18.51
N VAL A 122 -4.97 0.17 17.26
CA VAL A 122 -4.12 -0.05 16.07
C VAL A 122 -3.79 1.24 15.34
N LEU A 123 -2.51 1.54 15.17
CA LEU A 123 -2.03 2.61 14.30
C LEU A 123 -1.75 2.07 12.89
N LEU A 124 -2.35 2.68 11.87
CA LEU A 124 -2.26 2.24 10.47
C LEU A 124 -1.39 3.23 9.66
N ILE A 125 -0.27 2.77 9.13
CA ILE A 125 0.72 3.58 8.41
C ILE A 125 0.80 3.16 6.94
N HIS A 126 0.40 4.03 6.03
CA HIS A 126 0.37 3.73 4.59
C HIS A 126 1.78 3.72 3.95
N GLY A 127 1.85 3.15 2.75
CA GLY A 127 3.07 3.11 1.94
C GLY A 127 3.37 4.40 1.17
N TYR A 128 4.43 4.34 0.37
CA TYR A 128 4.87 5.42 -0.51
C TYR A 128 3.76 5.86 -1.49
N ALA A 129 3.68 7.17 -1.75
CA ALA A 129 2.68 7.80 -2.64
C ALA A 129 1.19 7.49 -2.31
N CYS A 130 0.92 6.96 -1.12
CA CYS A 130 -0.43 6.66 -0.64
C CYS A 130 -0.92 7.71 0.38
N ASN A 131 -2.12 7.49 0.91
CA ASN A 131 -2.63 8.14 2.12
C ASN A 131 -3.37 7.08 2.97
N SER A 132 -3.85 7.47 4.15
CA SER A 132 -4.60 6.61 5.09
C SER A 132 -5.79 5.89 4.45
N GLY A 133 -6.35 6.42 3.36
CA GLY A 133 -7.45 5.79 2.63
C GLY A 133 -7.11 4.40 2.13
N TYR A 134 -5.83 4.08 1.88
CA TYR A 134 -5.35 2.71 1.60
C TYR A 134 -5.91 1.68 2.59
N TRP A 135 -6.03 2.07 3.86
CA TRP A 135 -6.49 1.22 4.94
C TRP A 135 -8.01 1.10 5.06
N LEU A 136 -8.81 1.67 4.15
CA LEU A 136 -10.27 1.60 4.25
C LEU A 136 -10.81 0.16 4.40
N PRO A 137 -10.30 -0.87 3.68
CA PRO A 137 -10.71 -2.26 3.92
C PRO A 137 -10.37 -2.77 5.33
N MET A 138 -9.15 -2.50 5.81
CA MET A 138 -8.72 -2.89 7.16
C MET A 138 -9.52 -2.15 8.24
N SER A 139 -9.76 -0.85 8.08
CA SER A 139 -10.56 -0.04 8.99
C SER A 139 -11.97 -0.62 9.17
N LYS A 140 -12.61 -1.06 8.08
CA LYS A 140 -13.91 -1.76 8.17
C LYS A 140 -13.82 -3.05 8.98
N LEU A 141 -12.77 -3.85 8.77
CA LEU A 141 -12.56 -5.09 9.51
C LEU A 141 -12.32 -4.82 11.00
N LEU A 142 -11.47 -3.84 11.34
CA LEU A 142 -11.20 -3.45 12.73
C LEU A 142 -12.44 -2.87 13.41
N THR A 143 -13.25 -2.06 12.71
CA THR A 143 -14.53 -1.56 13.21
C THR A 143 -15.51 -2.71 13.52
N GLN A 144 -15.58 -3.72 12.65
CA GLN A 144 -16.42 -4.91 12.90
C GLN A 144 -15.93 -5.69 14.12
N ALA A 145 -14.62 -5.78 14.32
CA ALA A 145 -13.99 -6.39 15.49
C ALA A 145 -13.99 -5.49 16.74
N ARG A 146 -14.52 -4.26 16.66
CA ARG A 146 -14.51 -3.24 17.73
C ARG A 146 -13.10 -2.88 18.23
N ILE A 147 -12.11 -2.92 17.35
CA ILE A 147 -10.73 -2.50 17.63
C ILE A 147 -10.59 -1.01 17.29
N SER A 148 -10.30 -0.19 18.30
CA SER A 148 -9.99 1.24 18.11
C SER A 148 -8.77 1.38 17.22
N HIS A 149 -8.79 2.30 16.26
CA HIS A 149 -7.68 2.43 15.31
C HIS A 149 -7.55 3.84 14.75
N TYR A 150 -6.38 4.15 14.21
CA TYR A 150 -6.09 5.44 13.62
C TYR A 150 -5.24 5.29 12.36
N GLY A 151 -5.78 5.67 11.21
CA GLY A 151 -4.98 5.87 9.99
C GLY A 151 -4.43 7.28 9.91
N ILE A 152 -3.13 7.41 9.65
CA ILE A 152 -2.45 8.70 9.52
C ILE A 152 -2.07 9.00 8.07
N ASP A 153 -2.08 10.27 7.69
CA ASP A 153 -1.53 10.77 6.42
C ASP A 153 -0.16 11.38 6.69
N LEU A 154 0.87 10.92 5.97
CA LEU A 154 2.25 11.38 6.13
C LEU A 154 2.55 12.59 5.24
N GLU A 155 3.06 13.68 5.82
CA GLU A 155 3.32 14.94 5.10
C GLU A 155 4.68 15.57 5.48
N PRO A 156 5.42 16.18 4.55
CA PRO A 156 5.14 16.25 3.12
C PRO A 156 5.54 14.96 2.38
N PRO A 157 4.82 14.56 1.31
CA PRO A 157 5.20 13.50 0.38
C PRO A 157 6.62 13.69 -0.14
N GLY A 158 7.39 12.61 -0.13
CA GLY A 158 8.77 12.62 -0.60
C GLY A 158 9.79 13.08 0.44
N ALA A 159 9.37 13.51 1.64
CA ALA A 159 10.27 13.72 2.77
C ALA A 159 11.00 12.41 3.13
N SER A 160 12.06 12.51 3.94
CA SER A 160 12.74 11.33 4.41
C SER A 160 11.85 10.52 5.36
N ILE A 161 12.07 9.22 5.46
CA ILE A 161 11.35 8.34 6.39
C ILE A 161 11.55 8.83 7.84
N ASP A 162 12.73 9.33 8.18
CA ASP A 162 13.02 9.83 9.53
C ASP A 162 12.19 11.09 9.86
N ASP A 163 11.92 11.95 8.87
CA ASP A 163 11.09 13.15 9.06
C ASP A 163 9.62 12.82 9.39
N PHE A 164 9.18 11.60 9.12
CA PHE A 164 7.84 11.13 9.48
C PHE A 164 7.75 10.56 10.90
N VAL A 165 8.88 10.27 11.57
CA VAL A 165 8.89 9.68 12.92
C VAL A 165 8.15 10.55 13.96
N PRO A 166 8.32 11.90 14.00
CA PRO A 166 7.55 12.75 14.91
C PRO A 166 6.03 12.66 14.70
N GLN A 167 5.58 12.42 13.45
CA GLN A 167 4.15 12.25 13.15
C GLN A 167 3.61 10.93 13.70
N VAL A 168 4.43 9.87 13.65
CA VAL A 168 4.11 8.58 14.28
C VAL A 168 4.04 8.75 15.80
N GLN A 169 5.02 9.39 16.44
CA GLN A 169 4.98 9.65 17.90
C GLN A 169 3.72 10.41 18.32
N ALA A 170 3.39 11.49 17.60
CA ALA A 170 2.18 12.26 17.89
C ALA A 170 0.90 11.43 17.69
N ALA A 171 0.88 10.53 16.70
CA ALA A 171 -0.26 9.66 16.46
C ALA A 171 -0.42 8.56 17.50
N VAL A 172 0.69 7.93 17.93
CA VAL A 172 0.72 6.98 19.05
C VAL A 172 0.17 7.66 20.30
N GLN A 173 0.70 8.84 20.67
CA GLN A 173 0.26 9.56 21.86
C GLN A 173 -1.23 9.89 21.80
N ARG A 174 -1.72 10.47 20.69
CA ARG A 174 -3.15 10.77 20.53
C ARG A 174 -4.03 9.53 20.61
N LEU A 175 -3.58 8.40 20.07
CA LEU A 175 -4.34 7.17 20.10
C LEU A 175 -4.38 6.57 21.52
N CYS A 176 -3.25 6.58 22.23
CA CYS A 176 -3.18 6.20 23.65
C CYS A 176 -4.10 7.10 24.50
N ASP A 177 -4.02 8.42 24.33
CA ASP A 177 -4.83 9.39 25.08
C ASP A 177 -6.33 9.18 24.83
N ALA A 178 -6.72 8.94 23.57
CA ALA A 178 -8.12 8.77 23.20
C ALA A 178 -8.72 7.42 23.63
N THR A 179 -7.88 6.41 23.84
CA THR A 179 -8.33 5.05 24.18
C THR A 179 -8.05 4.65 25.64
N GLY A 180 -7.21 5.41 26.34
CA GLY A 180 -6.68 5.05 27.65
C GLY A 180 -5.66 3.91 27.62
N SER A 181 -5.30 3.39 26.44
CA SER A 181 -4.32 2.30 26.32
C SER A 181 -2.90 2.82 26.53
N ALA A 182 -2.07 2.06 27.24
CA ALA A 182 -0.65 2.37 27.39
C ALA A 182 0.17 2.03 26.14
N GLN A 183 -0.32 1.10 25.31
CA GLN A 183 0.38 0.59 24.13
C GLN A 183 -0.53 0.54 22.90
N VAL A 184 0.08 0.56 21.73
CA VAL A 184 -0.57 0.38 20.43
C VAL A 184 0.04 -0.80 19.68
N ILE A 185 -0.69 -1.31 18.70
CA ILE A 185 -0.14 -2.17 17.64
C ILE A 185 0.03 -1.30 16.39
N ILE A 186 1.18 -1.38 15.73
CA ILE A 186 1.41 -0.64 14.48
C ILE A 186 1.27 -1.59 13.30
N VAL A 187 0.43 -1.27 12.32
CA VAL A 187 0.38 -1.96 11.03
C VAL A 187 0.90 -1.03 9.94
N GLY A 188 2.00 -1.41 9.30
CA GLY A 188 2.65 -0.64 8.24
C GLY A 188 2.60 -1.36 6.90
N HIS A 189 2.16 -0.69 5.84
CA HIS A 189 2.26 -1.23 4.48
C HIS A 189 3.48 -0.65 3.78
N SER A 190 4.25 -1.49 3.09
CA SER A 190 5.38 -1.04 2.27
C SER A 190 6.33 -0.15 3.08
N MET A 191 6.61 1.06 2.62
CA MET A 191 7.35 2.11 3.34
C MET A 191 6.88 2.33 4.78
N GLY A 192 5.59 2.18 5.08
CA GLY A 192 5.03 2.37 6.42
C GLY A 192 5.60 1.40 7.46
N GLY A 193 6.02 0.20 7.05
CA GLY A 193 6.73 -0.74 7.93
C GLY A 193 8.18 -0.32 8.22
N LEU A 194 8.87 0.26 7.23
CA LEU A 194 10.19 0.88 7.46
C LEU A 194 10.09 2.08 8.40
N LEU A 195 9.03 2.88 8.27
CA LEU A 195 8.75 3.97 9.19
C LEU A 195 8.46 3.46 10.61
N ALA A 196 7.71 2.39 10.77
CA ALA A 196 7.49 1.77 12.08
C ALA A 196 8.81 1.29 12.72
N ARG A 197 9.71 0.70 11.92
CA ARG A 197 11.06 0.32 12.37
C ARG A 197 11.91 1.54 12.76
N ALA A 198 11.89 2.60 11.95
CA ALA A 198 12.57 3.85 12.26
C ALA A 198 12.05 4.51 13.55
N TYR A 199 10.74 4.41 13.81
CA TYR A 199 10.11 4.83 15.06
C TYR A 199 10.62 4.03 16.26
N LEU A 200 10.62 2.69 16.18
CA LEU A 200 11.15 1.82 17.24
C LEU A 200 12.63 2.09 17.55
N ARG A 201 13.44 2.40 16.53
CA ARG A 201 14.85 2.78 16.72
C ARG A 201 15.00 4.05 17.56
N GLN A 202 14.13 5.04 17.40
CA GLN A 202 14.24 6.33 18.10
C GLN A 202 13.50 6.37 19.45
N HIS A 203 12.37 5.68 19.58
CA HIS A 203 11.48 5.76 20.74
C HIS A 203 11.43 4.47 21.58
N GLY A 204 12.06 3.39 21.12
CA GLY A 204 11.94 2.08 21.75
C GLY A 204 10.56 1.45 21.55
N ASN A 205 10.25 0.44 22.36
CA ASN A 205 9.02 -0.35 22.25
C ASN A 205 8.03 -0.16 23.42
N LEU A 206 8.28 0.77 24.35
CA LEU A 206 7.44 0.90 25.55
C LEU A 206 5.96 1.14 25.22
N GLN A 207 5.67 1.95 24.19
CA GLN A 207 4.30 2.25 23.72
C GLN A 207 3.84 1.34 22.57
N VAL A 208 4.62 0.32 22.18
CA VAL A 208 4.34 -0.53 21.02
C VAL A 208 4.36 -2.00 21.41
N ALA A 209 3.19 -2.63 21.41
CA ALA A 209 3.05 -4.05 21.72
C ALA A 209 3.54 -4.96 20.58
N ARG A 210 3.22 -4.60 19.33
CA ARG A 210 3.65 -5.33 18.12
C ARG A 210 3.68 -4.40 16.91
N VAL A 211 4.56 -4.73 15.96
CA VAL A 211 4.56 -4.16 14.61
C VAL A 211 4.21 -5.25 13.61
N ILE A 212 3.23 -5.00 12.75
CA ILE A 212 2.84 -5.89 11.66
C ILE A 212 3.14 -5.17 10.36
N THR A 213 3.90 -5.80 9.48
CA THR A 213 4.30 -5.20 8.20
C THR A 213 3.69 -5.97 7.03
N LEU A 214 3.20 -5.25 6.03
CA LEU A 214 2.64 -5.81 4.80
C LEU A 214 3.51 -5.44 3.61
N GLY A 215 4.26 -6.40 3.06
CA GLY A 215 5.12 -6.21 1.89
C GLY A 215 6.15 -5.09 2.09
N THR A 216 6.75 -5.00 3.27
CA THR A 216 7.72 -3.94 3.58
C THR A 216 9.08 -4.28 2.96
N PRO A 217 9.72 -3.37 2.19
CA PRO A 217 11.05 -3.60 1.63
C PRO A 217 12.12 -3.47 2.72
N HIS A 218 12.23 -4.45 3.62
CA HIS A 218 13.20 -4.40 4.73
C HIS A 218 14.63 -4.29 4.25
N HIS A 219 14.94 -4.80 3.05
CA HIS A 219 16.23 -4.71 2.37
C HIS A 219 16.17 -3.84 1.10
N GLY A 220 15.12 -3.02 0.95
CA GLY A 220 14.93 -2.13 -0.19
C GLY A 220 14.28 -2.80 -1.40
N THR A 221 14.00 -2.02 -2.45
CA THR A 221 13.47 -2.55 -3.71
C THR A 221 14.16 -1.92 -4.91
N ALA A 222 14.38 -2.71 -5.96
CA ALA A 222 14.91 -2.24 -7.23
C ALA A 222 14.02 -1.14 -7.85
N LEU A 223 12.70 -1.21 -7.66
CA LEU A 223 11.76 -0.25 -8.23
C LEU A 223 11.86 1.14 -7.57
N ALA A 224 12.46 1.26 -6.39
CA ALA A 224 12.66 2.55 -5.72
C ALA A 224 13.61 3.49 -6.48
N HIS A 225 14.36 2.98 -7.47
CA HIS A 225 15.17 3.82 -8.35
C HIS A 225 14.32 4.76 -9.23
N PHE A 226 13.08 4.38 -9.53
CA PHE A 226 12.17 5.17 -10.38
C PHE A 226 11.28 6.14 -9.58
N GLY A 227 11.31 6.07 -8.24
CA GLY A 227 10.51 6.93 -7.37
C GLY A 227 11.20 8.26 -7.05
N PRO A 228 10.50 9.39 -7.05
CA PRO A 228 11.02 10.66 -6.53
C PRO A 228 11.02 10.73 -5.00
N GLY A 229 11.86 11.61 -4.45
CA GLY A 229 11.89 11.94 -3.01
C GLY A 229 12.97 11.20 -2.22
N SER A 230 13.24 11.73 -1.02
CA SER A 230 14.24 11.18 -0.11
C SER A 230 13.85 9.80 0.40
N ASN A 231 12.57 9.57 0.70
CA ASN A 231 12.05 8.25 1.06
C ASN A 231 12.28 7.20 -0.04
N ALA A 232 12.09 7.53 -1.32
CA ALA A 232 12.39 6.62 -2.42
C ALA A 232 13.89 6.30 -2.47
N ALA A 233 14.76 7.29 -2.29
CA ALA A 233 16.21 7.07 -2.21
C ALA A 233 16.59 6.15 -1.03
N GLN A 234 15.95 6.30 0.13
CA GLN A 234 16.17 5.45 1.30
C GLN A 234 15.68 4.01 1.08
N MET A 235 14.63 3.81 0.29
CA MET A 235 14.12 2.46 -0.05
C MET A 235 14.88 1.76 -1.19
N ARG A 236 15.89 2.38 -1.79
CA ARG A 236 16.75 1.70 -2.75
C ARG A 236 17.54 0.61 -2.05
N ARG A 237 17.77 -0.51 -2.74
CA ARG A 237 18.65 -1.57 -2.25
C ARG A 237 20.02 -0.99 -1.91
N ASP A 238 20.61 -1.54 -0.85
CA ASP A 238 21.94 -1.20 -0.35
C ASP A 238 22.11 0.29 0.03
N SER A 239 21.01 1.00 0.29
CA SER A 239 21.08 2.38 0.76
C SER A 239 21.75 2.45 2.13
N ALA A 240 22.54 3.51 2.34
CA ALA A 240 23.16 3.77 3.65
C ALA A 240 22.11 3.88 4.77
N TRP A 241 20.91 4.33 4.46
CA TRP A 241 19.82 4.43 5.42
C TRP A 241 19.31 3.07 5.88
N LEU A 242 19.09 2.12 4.96
CA LEU A 242 18.68 0.75 5.31
C LEU A 242 19.78 0.03 6.08
N ALA A 243 21.05 0.22 5.69
CA ALA A 243 22.19 -0.33 6.42
C ALA A 243 22.23 0.20 7.86
N ALA A 244 22.06 1.51 8.05
CA ALA A 244 22.00 2.13 9.37
C ALA A 244 20.79 1.65 10.20
N LEU A 245 19.61 1.51 9.58
CA LEU A 245 18.42 0.97 10.24
C LEU A 245 18.68 -0.47 10.72
N ALA A 246 19.19 -1.35 9.84
CA ALA A 246 19.47 -2.73 10.18
C ALA A 246 20.54 -2.88 11.27
N ALA A 247 21.59 -2.04 11.24
CA ALA A 247 22.66 -2.06 12.24
C ALA A 247 22.21 -1.56 13.63
N SER A 248 21.20 -0.69 13.69
CA SER A 248 20.68 -0.12 14.94
C SER A 248 19.70 -1.04 15.68
N GLU A 249 19.18 -2.06 15.01
CA GLU A 249 18.15 -2.96 15.57
C GLU A 249 18.78 -4.17 16.24
N ALA A 250 18.46 -4.38 17.52
CA ALA A 250 18.73 -5.64 18.17
C ALA A 250 17.72 -6.72 17.73
N ASN A 251 18.12 -7.99 17.74
CA ASN A 251 17.22 -9.11 17.44
C ASN A 251 15.96 -9.09 18.33
N THR A 252 16.07 -8.63 19.58
CA THR A 252 14.94 -8.47 20.51
C THR A 252 13.87 -7.50 20.01
N GLN A 253 14.26 -6.42 19.32
CA GLN A 253 13.29 -5.51 18.70
C GLN A 253 12.61 -6.17 17.50
N ARG A 254 13.35 -6.97 16.72
CA ARG A 254 12.78 -7.68 15.55
C ARG A 254 11.79 -8.76 15.95
N MET A 255 11.91 -9.36 17.14
CA MET A 255 10.92 -10.33 17.66
C MET A 255 9.51 -9.73 17.84
N LEU A 256 9.40 -8.40 17.96
CA LEU A 256 8.12 -7.69 18.01
C LEU A 256 7.46 -7.56 16.63
N ILE A 257 8.19 -7.87 15.56
CA ILE A 257 7.74 -7.66 14.19
C ILE A 257 7.17 -8.96 13.62
N SER A 258 5.96 -8.88 13.09
CA SER A 258 5.41 -9.87 12.16
C SER A 258 5.51 -9.30 10.75
N SER A 259 6.21 -9.99 9.84
CA SER A 259 6.34 -9.57 8.46
C SER A 259 5.51 -10.47 7.54
N ILE A 260 4.43 -9.90 7.01
CA ILE A 260 3.52 -10.56 6.09
C ILE A 260 3.87 -10.09 4.68
N TYR A 261 4.22 -11.00 3.79
CA TYR A 261 4.59 -10.64 2.42
C TYR A 261 4.25 -11.72 1.41
N SER A 262 4.28 -11.34 0.13
CA SER A 262 4.03 -12.24 -0.98
C SER A 262 5.30 -12.46 -1.78
N VAL A 263 5.60 -13.72 -2.13
CA VAL A 263 6.72 -14.05 -3.04
C VAL A 263 6.45 -13.68 -4.50
N HIS A 264 5.31 -13.04 -4.79
CA HIS A 264 4.92 -12.51 -6.10
C HIS A 264 4.65 -11.00 -6.09
N ASP A 265 5.19 -10.29 -5.10
CA ASP A 265 5.09 -8.85 -5.01
C ASP A 265 5.65 -8.17 -6.29
N ASN A 266 4.84 -7.32 -6.92
CA ASN A 266 5.16 -6.63 -8.17
C ASN A 266 5.85 -5.27 -7.95
N ILE A 267 6.11 -4.87 -6.71
CA ILE A 267 6.77 -3.61 -6.36
C ILE A 267 8.04 -3.84 -5.53
N ILE A 268 8.04 -4.85 -4.66
CA ILE A 268 9.17 -5.21 -3.82
C ILE A 268 9.95 -6.32 -4.52
N ALA A 269 11.08 -5.94 -5.10
CA ALA A 269 11.96 -6.84 -5.84
C ALA A 269 13.42 -6.63 -5.42
N PRO A 270 14.14 -7.69 -5.02
CA PRO A 270 13.69 -9.08 -4.96
C PRO A 270 12.63 -9.28 -3.86
N GLN A 271 11.75 -10.27 -4.03
CA GLN A 271 10.55 -10.43 -3.18
C GLN A 271 10.90 -10.87 -1.76
N ASP A 272 12.02 -11.58 -1.59
CA ASP A 272 12.62 -11.93 -0.30
C ASP A 272 13.16 -10.72 0.48
N SER A 273 13.20 -9.52 -0.13
CA SER A 273 13.51 -8.27 0.58
C SER A 273 12.52 -7.98 1.71
N SER A 274 11.31 -8.56 1.65
CA SER A 274 10.33 -8.48 2.73
C SER A 274 10.51 -9.49 3.85
N GLU A 275 11.45 -10.43 3.72
CA GLU A 275 11.87 -11.25 4.85
C GLU A 275 12.68 -10.38 5.82
N LEU A 276 12.47 -10.55 7.12
CA LEU A 276 13.24 -9.90 8.17
C LEU A 276 13.79 -10.94 9.17
N PRO A 277 15.11 -11.20 9.19
CA PRO A 277 15.70 -12.13 10.14
C PRO A 277 15.47 -11.70 11.59
N GLY A 278 15.01 -12.63 12.44
CA GLY A 278 14.65 -12.38 13.84
C GLY A 278 13.20 -11.92 14.03
N ALA A 279 12.46 -11.66 12.95
CA ALA A 279 11.02 -11.40 12.97
C ALA A 279 10.22 -12.68 12.69
N ARG A 280 8.91 -12.62 12.94
CA ARG A 280 7.96 -13.66 12.52
C ARG A 280 7.59 -13.43 11.05
N ASN A 281 8.20 -14.20 10.14
CA ASN A 281 7.94 -14.10 8.70
C ASN A 281 6.76 -14.99 8.29
N LEU A 282 5.74 -14.40 7.67
CA LEU A 282 4.49 -15.03 7.23
C LEU A 282 4.39 -14.85 5.70
N VAL A 283 4.61 -15.95 4.99
CA VAL A 283 4.83 -15.94 3.53
C VAL A 283 3.57 -16.38 2.79
N PHE A 284 3.20 -15.61 1.78
CA PHE A 284 2.07 -15.87 0.89
C PHE A 284 2.52 -15.91 -0.58
N GLY A 285 1.66 -16.41 -1.47
CA GLY A 285 1.87 -16.42 -2.92
C GLY A 285 0.66 -15.89 -3.67
N ALA A 286 0.81 -15.67 -4.99
CA ALA A 286 -0.24 -15.20 -5.90
C ALA A 286 -0.97 -13.90 -5.48
N ILE A 287 -0.32 -13.03 -4.69
CA ILE A 287 -0.86 -11.73 -4.26
C ILE A 287 0.12 -10.61 -4.65
N GLY A 288 -0.37 -9.54 -5.27
CA GLY A 288 0.43 -8.37 -5.62
C GLY A 288 0.57 -7.37 -4.46
N HIS A 289 1.43 -6.37 -4.63
CA HIS A 289 1.83 -5.43 -3.59
C HIS A 289 0.68 -4.61 -3.01
N VAL A 290 -0.14 -4.02 -3.88
CA VAL A 290 -1.26 -3.18 -3.47
C VAL A 290 -2.41 -4.05 -2.99
N ALA A 291 -2.54 -5.27 -3.54
CA ALA A 291 -3.55 -6.22 -3.11
C ALA A 291 -3.38 -6.67 -1.65
N LEU A 292 -2.18 -6.62 -1.07
CA LEU A 292 -1.94 -6.98 0.35
C LEU A 292 -2.89 -6.27 1.32
N GLY A 293 -3.22 -4.99 1.09
CA GLY A 293 -4.10 -4.20 1.98
C GLY A 293 -5.59 -4.54 1.90
N ARG A 294 -5.98 -5.44 1.00
CA ARG A 294 -7.39 -5.85 0.80
C ARG A 294 -7.60 -7.34 0.57
N HIS A 295 -6.53 -8.12 0.43
CA HIS A 295 -6.66 -9.55 0.15
C HIS A 295 -7.23 -10.25 1.39
N PRO A 296 -8.31 -11.05 1.28
CA PRO A 296 -8.98 -11.63 2.45
C PRO A 296 -8.05 -12.41 3.36
N GLU A 297 -7.17 -13.25 2.81
CA GLU A 297 -6.21 -14.04 3.61
C GLU A 297 -5.22 -13.15 4.38
N ILE A 298 -4.73 -12.07 3.75
CA ILE A 298 -3.79 -11.14 4.38
C ILE A 298 -4.49 -10.34 5.47
N MET A 299 -5.72 -9.88 5.20
CA MET A 299 -6.51 -9.15 6.18
C MET A 299 -6.83 -10.00 7.41
N GLN A 300 -7.24 -11.25 7.21
CA GLN A 300 -7.52 -12.18 8.32
C GLN A 300 -6.26 -12.56 9.08
N CYS A 301 -5.14 -12.79 8.37
CA CYS A 301 -3.85 -13.03 9.00
C CYS A 301 -3.40 -11.83 9.84
N THR A 302 -3.58 -10.61 9.33
CA THR A 302 -3.26 -9.37 10.06
C THR A 302 -4.13 -9.23 11.31
N LEU A 303 -5.44 -9.44 11.20
CA LEU A 303 -6.36 -9.39 12.34
C LEU A 303 -5.95 -10.42 13.42
N LYS A 304 -5.63 -11.64 13.02
CA LYS A 304 -5.16 -12.68 13.95
C LYS A 304 -3.87 -12.27 14.66
N GLU A 305 -2.91 -11.67 13.95
CA GLU A 305 -1.67 -11.20 14.57
C GLU A 305 -1.91 -10.01 15.52
N ILE A 306 -2.91 -9.16 15.24
CA ILE A 306 -3.38 -8.11 16.15
C ILE A 306 -3.95 -8.73 17.43
N GLU A 307 -4.84 -9.71 17.31
CA GLU A 307 -5.48 -10.39 18.44
C GLU A 307 -4.45 -11.14 19.31
N ILE A 308 -3.49 -11.83 18.69
CA ILE A 308 -2.39 -12.51 19.41
C ILE A 308 -1.59 -11.51 20.25
N ALA A 309 -1.29 -10.33 19.72
CA ALA A 309 -0.52 -9.32 20.44
C ALA A 309 -1.31 -8.64 21.57
N ALA A 310 -2.64 -8.65 21.52
CA ALA A 310 -3.47 -8.12 22.60
C ALA A 310 -3.50 -9.03 23.84
N HIS A 311 -3.05 -10.28 23.72
CA HIS A 311 -3.07 -11.30 24.78
C HIS A 311 -1.69 -11.80 25.23
N ALA A 312 -0.62 -11.22 24.68
CA ALA A 312 0.77 -11.56 24.99
C ALA A 312 1.32 -10.69 26.14
#